data_AF-A0A0M9WL97-F1
#
_entry.id   AF-A0A0M9WL97-F1
#
_cell.length_a   1.000
_cell.length_b   1.000
_cell.length_c   1.000
_cell.angle_alpha   90.00
_cell.angle_beta   90.00
_cell.angle_gamma   90.00
#
_symmetry.space_group_name_H-M   'P 1'
#
loop_
_entity.id
_entity.type
_entity.pdbx_description
1 polymer ?
#
loop_
_entity_poly.entity_id
_entity_poly.type
_entity_poly.pdbx_seq_one_letter_code
_entity_poly.pdbx_strand_id
1 'polypeptide(L)'
;MAAERAPEPDPDETDRSSATPFLAALAIIVVLVVGVFVAQLVSPSDRSTSGTELVVRTVDDYVRAHNAGDRAAQDRLRCDQLAADRAPLAGVDGEVQLEAVENVETNDDRASADVRARIAGNEQTSTWQFVRIDDVWRICTF
;
A
#
# COMPACT_ATOMS: atom_id res chain seq x y z
N MET A 1 56.52 -59.36 -22.98
CA MET A 1 56.60 -58.56 -21.74
C MET A 1 56.02 -57.19 -22.04
N ALA A 2 54.89 -56.82 -21.42
CA ALA A 2 54.51 -55.44 -21.05
C ALA A 2 53.12 -55.50 -20.39
N ALA A 3 53.01 -54.85 -19.22
CA ALA A 3 51.99 -55.05 -18.19
C ALA A 3 50.57 -54.59 -18.56
N GLU A 4 49.57 -55.33 -18.05
CA GLU A 4 48.20 -54.86 -17.83
C GLU A 4 48.23 -53.59 -16.96
N ARG A 5 47.71 -52.47 -17.47
CA ARG A 5 47.44 -51.28 -16.65
C ARG A 5 46.20 -51.58 -15.80
N ALA A 6 46.38 -51.63 -14.48
CA ALA A 6 45.27 -51.45 -13.55
C ALA A 6 44.70 -50.02 -13.70
N PRO A 7 43.37 -49.82 -13.59
CA PRO A 7 42.80 -48.48 -13.60
C PRO A 7 43.27 -47.72 -12.36
N GLU A 8 43.91 -46.58 -12.57
CA GLU A 8 44.30 -45.65 -11.50
C GLU A 8 43.02 -45.02 -10.91
N PRO A 9 42.87 -44.94 -9.57
CA PRO A 9 41.72 -44.29 -8.95
C PRO A 9 41.75 -42.78 -9.23
N ASP A 10 40.63 -42.27 -9.72
CA ASP A 10 40.43 -40.86 -10.08
C ASP A 10 40.55 -39.96 -8.83
N PRO A 11 41.49 -39.01 -8.77
CA PRO A 11 41.68 -38.12 -7.63
C PRO A 11 40.67 -36.95 -7.55
N ASP A 12 39.64 -36.90 -8.41
CA ASP A 12 38.65 -35.81 -8.42
C ASP A 12 37.55 -35.91 -7.34
N GLU A 13 37.68 -36.76 -6.33
CA GLU A 13 36.98 -36.59 -5.05
C GLU A 13 37.77 -35.66 -4.12
N THR A 14 38.06 -34.45 -4.59
CA THR A 14 38.30 -33.37 -3.64
C THR A 14 36.95 -32.93 -3.11
N ASP A 15 36.62 -33.44 -1.93
CA ASP A 15 35.80 -32.85 -0.88
C ASP A 15 35.87 -31.31 -0.95
N ARG A 16 35.09 -30.73 -1.85
CA ARG A 16 34.75 -29.32 -1.79
C ARG A 16 33.80 -29.30 -0.61
N SER A 17 34.35 -29.09 0.60
CA SER A 17 33.60 -28.52 1.73
C SER A 17 33.00 -27.24 1.20
N SER A 18 31.87 -27.41 0.56
CA SER A 18 31.35 -26.44 -0.35
C SER A 18 30.79 -25.37 0.57
N ALA A 19 31.35 -24.17 0.53
CA ALA A 19 30.73 -23.01 1.16
C ALA A 19 29.42 -22.62 0.44
N THR A 20 29.11 -23.33 -0.65
CA THR A 20 27.89 -23.24 -1.46
C THR A 20 26.58 -23.21 -0.68
N PRO A 21 26.31 -24.04 0.36
CA PRO A 21 25.07 -23.96 1.11
C PRO A 21 25.00 -22.69 1.97
N PHE A 22 26.13 -22.23 2.52
CA PHE A 22 26.19 -20.98 3.28
C PHE A 22 26.01 -19.75 2.38
N LEU A 23 26.62 -19.75 1.20
CA LEU A 23 26.48 -18.68 0.21
C LEU A 23 25.07 -18.62 -0.38
N ALA A 24 24.42 -19.77 -0.61
CA ALA A 24 23.04 -19.82 -1.06
C ALA A 24 22.07 -19.24 0.00
N ALA A 25 22.25 -19.62 1.26
CA ALA A 25 21.46 -19.06 2.36
C ALA A 25 21.66 -17.55 2.52
N LEU A 26 22.91 -17.07 2.43
CA LEU A 26 23.23 -15.64 2.46
C LEU A 26 22.54 -14.89 1.32
N ALA A 27 22.56 -15.42 0.10
CA ALA A 27 21.88 -14.81 -1.04
C ALA A 27 20.37 -14.66 -0.81
N ILE A 28 19.72 -15.68 -0.23
CA ILE A 28 18.29 -15.62 0.12
C ILE A 28 18.02 -14.52 1.16
N ILE A 29 18.83 -14.45 2.22
CA ILE A 29 18.69 -13.41 3.26
C ILE A 29 18.86 -12.02 2.65
N VAL A 30 19.85 -11.82 1.78
CA VAL A 30 20.07 -10.54 1.08
C VAL A 30 18.86 -10.19 0.23
N VAL A 31 18.30 -11.14 -0.52
CA VAL A 31 17.07 -10.91 -1.31
C VAL A 31 15.90 -10.53 -0.43
N LEU A 32 15.72 -11.17 0.73
CA LEU A 32 14.65 -10.83 1.68
C LEU A 32 14.84 -9.43 2.27
N VAL A 33 16.07 -9.09 2.68
CA VAL A 33 16.38 -7.75 3.21
C VAL A 33 16.15 -6.67 2.14
N VAL A 34 16.61 -6.90 0.91
CA VAL A 34 16.37 -5.99 -0.21
C VAL A 34 14.88 -5.88 -0.52
N GLY A 35 14.14 -6.99 -0.52
CA GLY A 35 12.69 -7.01 -0.72
C GLY A 35 11.95 -6.20 0.34
N VAL A 36 12.31 -6.36 1.61
CA VAL A 36 11.77 -5.55 2.72
C VAL A 36 12.18 -4.08 2.57
N PHE A 37 13.41 -3.79 2.17
CA PHE A 37 13.87 -2.41 2.00
C PHE A 37 13.17 -1.70 0.83
N VAL A 38 12.94 -2.40 -0.27
CA VAL A 38 12.13 -1.91 -1.40
C VAL A 38 10.67 -1.73 -0.96
N ALA A 39 10.11 -2.69 -0.21
CA ALA A 39 8.77 -2.57 0.35
C ALA A 39 8.66 -1.38 1.33
N GLN A 40 9.68 -1.10 2.14
CA GLN A 40 9.72 0.07 3.03
C GLN A 40 9.95 1.39 2.30
N LEU A 41 10.67 1.38 1.17
CA LEU A 41 10.76 2.55 0.28
C LEU A 41 9.42 2.83 -0.40
N VAL A 42 8.59 1.80 -0.63
CA VAL A 42 7.22 1.91 -1.16
C VAL A 42 6.20 2.18 -0.04
N SER A 43 6.47 1.79 1.20
CA SER A 43 5.60 2.04 2.37
C SER A 43 6.33 2.86 3.43
N PRO A 44 6.43 4.19 3.25
CA PRO A 44 6.97 5.10 4.26
C PRO A 44 5.88 5.54 5.23
N SER A 45 5.19 4.63 5.92
CA SER A 45 4.11 5.00 6.85
C SER A 45 4.61 5.25 8.28
N ASP A 46 5.65 6.09 8.41
CA ASP A 46 6.18 6.54 9.70
C ASP A 46 6.44 8.07 9.76
N ARG A 47 5.68 8.89 9.01
CA ARG A 47 5.78 10.36 9.12
C ARG A 47 4.41 11.04 9.18
N SER A 48 4.13 11.61 10.36
CA SER A 48 2.89 12.29 10.79
C SER A 48 1.69 11.37 11.06
N THR A 49 1.74 10.63 12.17
CA THR A 49 0.60 9.85 12.68
C THR A 49 -0.67 10.71 12.82
N SER A 50 -0.54 11.99 13.17
CA SER A 50 -1.68 12.90 13.29
C SER A 50 -2.29 13.29 11.94
N GLY A 51 -1.49 13.52 10.91
CA GLY A 51 -2.02 13.87 9.58
C GLY A 51 -2.75 12.69 8.95
N THR A 52 -2.10 11.52 8.98
CA THR A 52 -2.66 10.27 8.46
C THR A 52 -3.94 9.87 9.19
N GLU A 53 -3.98 9.93 10.51
CA GLU A 53 -5.18 9.60 11.30
C GLU A 53 -6.36 10.53 10.95
N LEU A 54 -6.11 11.82 10.75
CA LEU A 54 -7.16 12.75 10.35
C LEU A 54 -7.66 12.51 8.91
N VAL A 55 -6.80 12.10 7.99
CA VAL A 55 -7.21 11.70 6.63
C VAL A 55 -8.09 10.44 6.69
N VAL A 56 -7.66 9.41 7.42
CA VAL A 56 -8.44 8.17 7.60
C VAL A 56 -9.81 8.47 8.21
N ARG A 57 -9.84 9.32 9.25
CA ARG A 57 -11.09 9.77 9.86
C ARG A 57 -12.00 10.51 8.88
N THR A 58 -11.44 11.37 8.03
CA THR A 58 -12.20 12.11 7.01
C THR A 58 -12.87 11.16 6.02
N VAL A 59 -12.17 10.09 5.62
CA VAL A 59 -12.74 9.04 4.76
C VAL A 59 -13.89 8.32 5.46
N ASP A 60 -13.69 7.89 6.72
CA ASP A 60 -14.74 7.22 7.51
C ASP A 60 -15.98 8.10 7.69
N ASP A 61 -15.80 9.36 8.07
CA ASP A 61 -16.88 10.33 8.26
C ASP A 61 -17.63 10.58 6.92
N TYR A 62 -16.91 10.61 5.78
CA TYR A 62 -17.52 10.79 4.47
C TYR A 62 -18.35 9.57 4.03
N VAL A 63 -17.80 8.35 4.19
CA VAL A 63 -18.50 7.09 3.89
C VAL A 63 -19.73 6.95 4.79
N ARG A 64 -19.60 7.26 6.08
CA ARG A 64 -20.72 7.24 7.02
C ARG A 64 -21.82 8.24 6.63
N ALA A 65 -21.44 9.46 6.25
CA ALA A 65 -22.38 10.47 5.77
C ALA A 65 -23.09 10.04 4.48
N HIS A 66 -22.37 9.35 3.58
CA HIS A 66 -22.95 8.73 2.39
C HIS A 66 -24.01 7.68 2.75
N ASN A 67 -23.65 6.71 3.59
CA ASN A 67 -24.56 5.63 4.01
C ASN A 67 -25.77 6.14 4.80
N ALA A 68 -25.62 7.24 5.55
CA ALA A 68 -26.71 7.90 6.26
C ALA A 68 -27.60 8.78 5.36
N GLY A 69 -27.20 9.00 4.09
CA GLY A 69 -27.88 9.95 3.20
C GLY A 69 -27.72 11.42 3.61
N ASP A 70 -26.77 11.74 4.49
CA ASP A 70 -26.51 13.12 4.95
C ASP A 70 -25.65 13.87 3.93
N ARG A 71 -26.32 14.49 2.96
CA ARG A 71 -25.64 15.30 1.94
C ARG A 71 -24.96 16.54 2.52
N ALA A 72 -25.53 17.13 3.57
CA ALA A 72 -24.97 18.34 4.18
C ALA A 72 -23.65 18.05 4.90
N ALA A 73 -23.50 16.85 5.49
CA ALA A 73 -22.24 16.38 6.02
C ALA A 73 -21.22 16.06 4.91
N GLN A 74 -21.65 15.38 3.83
CA GLN A 74 -20.77 15.12 2.68
C GLN A 74 -20.23 16.41 2.05
N ASP A 75 -21.08 17.43 1.89
CA ASP A 75 -20.66 18.72 1.33
C ASP A 75 -19.67 19.46 2.24
N ARG A 76 -19.82 19.36 3.58
CA ARG A 76 -18.85 19.94 4.54
C ARG A 76 -17.48 19.27 4.51
N LEU A 77 -17.43 17.98 4.16
CA LEU A 77 -16.21 17.17 4.08
C LEU A 77 -15.51 17.30 2.72
N ARG A 78 -16.03 18.15 1.82
CA ARG A 78 -15.54 18.34 0.46
C ARG A 78 -15.02 19.76 0.25
N CYS A 79 -14.09 19.93 -0.68
CA CYS A 79 -13.77 21.25 -1.23
C CYS A 79 -14.99 21.84 -1.94
N ASP A 80 -15.23 23.14 -1.78
CA ASP A 80 -16.37 23.85 -2.41
C ASP A 80 -16.33 23.76 -3.95
N GLN A 81 -15.12 23.68 -4.53
CA GLN A 81 -14.89 23.59 -5.98
C GLN A 81 -15.15 22.18 -6.54
N LEU A 82 -15.16 21.16 -5.69
CA LEU A 82 -15.48 19.80 -6.11
C LEU A 82 -17.00 19.64 -6.08
N ALA A 83 -17.58 19.45 -7.27
CA ALA A 83 -19.02 19.26 -7.42
C ALA A 83 -19.43 17.87 -6.91
N ALA A 84 -20.63 17.75 -6.36
CA ALA A 84 -21.10 16.50 -5.72
C ALA A 84 -21.17 15.31 -6.69
N ASP A 85 -21.44 15.57 -7.97
CA ASP A 85 -21.47 14.59 -9.06
C ASP A 85 -20.08 14.13 -9.52
N ARG A 86 -19.02 14.83 -9.09
CA ARG A 86 -17.62 14.47 -9.35
C ARG A 86 -16.90 13.95 -8.10
N ALA A 87 -17.59 13.88 -6.96
CA ALA A 87 -17.03 13.35 -5.73
C ALA A 87 -16.85 11.83 -5.80
N PRO A 88 -15.97 11.22 -4.99
CA PRO A 88 -15.61 9.80 -5.16
C PRO A 88 -16.76 8.79 -5.07
N LEU A 89 -17.79 9.10 -4.28
CA LEU A 89 -18.99 8.26 -4.11
C LEU A 89 -20.20 8.79 -4.91
N ALA A 90 -19.97 9.64 -5.90
CA ALA A 90 -21.04 10.13 -6.76
C ALA A 90 -21.68 9.00 -7.56
N GLY A 91 -23.01 8.92 -7.55
CA GLY A 91 -23.76 7.87 -8.26
C GLY A 91 -23.60 6.46 -7.67
N VAL A 92 -22.96 6.33 -6.51
CA VAL A 92 -22.97 5.09 -5.74
C VAL A 92 -24.30 5.02 -4.99
N ASP A 93 -25.07 3.97 -5.28
CA ASP A 93 -26.33 3.68 -4.60
C ASP A 93 -26.13 2.57 -3.57
N GLY A 94 -26.78 2.71 -2.41
CA GLY A 94 -26.76 1.71 -1.33
C GLY A 94 -25.61 1.91 -0.34
N GLU A 95 -25.37 0.88 0.46
CA GLU A 95 -24.38 0.94 1.54
C GLU A 95 -22.96 0.68 1.00
N VAL A 96 -22.04 1.54 1.39
CA VAL A 96 -20.60 1.43 1.14
C VAL A 96 -19.92 0.90 2.40
N GLN A 97 -19.26 -0.25 2.31
CA GLN A 97 -18.46 -0.79 3.40
C GLN A 97 -17.01 -0.38 3.18
N LEU A 98 -16.47 0.48 4.05
CA LEU A 98 -15.06 0.85 4.03
C LEU A 98 -14.22 -0.35 4.51
N GLU A 99 -13.30 -0.82 3.67
CA GLU A 99 -12.47 -2.00 3.98
C GLU A 99 -11.07 -1.55 4.44
N ALA A 100 -10.48 -0.56 3.77
CA ALA A 100 -9.23 0.06 4.21
C ALA A 100 -8.98 1.44 3.60
N VAL A 101 -8.10 2.18 4.26
CA VAL A 101 -7.46 3.39 3.75
C VAL A 101 -5.95 3.16 3.83
N GLU A 102 -5.31 3.08 2.67
CA GLU A 102 -3.92 2.64 2.50
C GLU A 102 -3.13 3.71 1.74
N ASN A 103 -1.80 3.57 1.69
CA ASN A 103 -0.91 4.46 0.92
C ASN A 103 -1.17 5.96 1.16
N VAL A 104 -1.38 6.34 2.42
CA VAL A 104 -1.61 7.74 2.78
C VAL A 104 -0.31 8.51 2.65
N GLU A 105 -0.25 9.40 1.67
CA GLU A 105 0.87 10.31 1.42
C GLU A 105 0.44 11.72 1.80
N THR A 106 1.13 12.35 2.76
CA THR A 106 0.86 13.74 3.17
C THR A 106 2.01 14.64 2.80
N ASN A 107 1.71 15.78 2.18
CA ASN A 107 2.64 16.84 1.83
C ASN A 107 2.06 18.18 2.27
N ASP A 108 2.52 18.66 3.43
CA ASP A 108 2.05 19.89 4.10
C ASP A 108 0.52 19.99 4.22
N ASP A 109 -0.12 20.71 3.31
CA ASP A 109 -1.56 20.96 3.25
C ASP A 109 -2.30 20.05 2.27
N ARG A 110 -1.62 19.06 1.67
CA ARG A 110 -2.19 18.12 0.70
C ARG A 110 -1.98 16.68 1.14
N ALA A 111 -2.90 15.81 0.78
CA ALA A 111 -2.70 14.38 0.91
C ALA A 111 -3.36 13.59 -0.22
N SER A 112 -2.87 12.38 -0.44
CA SER A 112 -3.52 11.34 -1.25
C SER A 112 -3.61 10.05 -0.45
N ALA A 113 -4.65 9.26 -0.69
CA ALA A 113 -4.82 7.95 -0.08
C ALA A 113 -5.55 7.01 -1.02
N ASP A 114 -5.21 5.72 -0.98
CA ASP A 114 -5.96 4.67 -1.65
C ASP A 114 -7.08 4.18 -0.73
N VAL A 115 -8.32 4.42 -1.15
CA VAL A 115 -9.52 4.01 -0.42
C VAL A 115 -10.09 2.75 -1.05
N ARG A 116 -10.09 1.67 -0.28
CA ARG A 116 -10.67 0.38 -0.66
C ARG A 116 -12.01 0.19 0.04
N ALA A 117 -13.05 -0.04 -0.73
CA ALA A 117 -14.41 -0.19 -0.24
C ALA A 117 -15.17 -1.25 -1.02
N ARG A 118 -16.17 -1.86 -0.37
CA ARG A 118 -17.12 -2.78 -1.00
C ARG A 118 -18.42 -2.06 -1.31
N ILE A 119 -18.82 -2.11 -2.57
CA ILE A 119 -20.02 -1.46 -3.11
C ILE A 119 -20.82 -2.52 -3.85
N ALA A 120 -22.08 -2.73 -3.46
CA ALA A 120 -22.95 -3.77 -4.04
C ALA A 120 -22.27 -5.16 -4.11
N GLY A 121 -21.47 -5.51 -3.10
CA GLY A 121 -20.74 -6.78 -3.00
C GLY A 121 -19.37 -6.81 -3.69
N ASN A 122 -19.05 -5.83 -4.54
CA ASN A 122 -17.79 -5.76 -5.27
C ASN A 122 -16.78 -4.88 -4.54
N GLU A 123 -15.56 -5.38 -4.35
CA GLU A 123 -14.46 -4.59 -3.82
C GLU A 123 -13.90 -3.67 -4.91
N GLN A 124 -13.68 -2.40 -4.56
CA GLN A 124 -13.16 -1.38 -5.44
C GLN A 124 -12.13 -0.54 -4.67
N THR A 125 -11.03 -0.20 -5.34
CA THR A 125 -10.01 0.71 -4.82
C THR A 125 -9.99 1.96 -5.67
N SER A 126 -9.95 3.12 -5.03
CA SER A 126 -9.88 4.42 -5.70
C SER A 126 -8.97 5.36 -4.93
N THR A 127 -8.16 6.15 -5.65
CA THR A 127 -7.27 7.14 -5.03
C THR A 127 -8.03 8.44 -4.80
N TRP A 128 -8.06 8.89 -3.55
CA TRP A 128 -8.72 10.12 -3.13
C TRP A 128 -7.67 11.16 -2.81
N GLN A 129 -7.99 12.42 -3.12
CA GLN A 129 -7.13 13.56 -2.87
C GLN A 129 -7.76 14.44 -1.79
N PHE A 130 -6.91 15.01 -0.94
CA PHE A 130 -7.32 15.81 0.20
C PHE A 130 -6.52 17.11 0.27
N VAL A 131 -7.17 18.17 0.76
CA VAL A 131 -6.51 19.44 1.10
C VAL A 131 -6.90 19.83 2.52
N ARG A 132 -5.93 20.34 3.29
CA ARG A 132 -6.09 20.82 4.65
C ARG A 132 -6.48 22.30 4.61
N ILE A 133 -7.73 22.58 4.94
CA ILE A 133 -8.30 23.94 4.96
C ILE A 133 -8.81 24.19 6.39
N ASP A 134 -8.30 25.23 7.04
CA ASP A 134 -8.64 25.60 8.42
C ASP A 134 -8.46 24.42 9.41
N ASP A 135 -7.32 23.73 9.32
CA ASP A 135 -6.96 22.52 10.10
C ASP A 135 -7.86 21.28 9.87
N VAL A 136 -8.82 21.37 8.94
CA VAL A 136 -9.72 20.28 8.56
C VAL A 136 -9.32 19.72 7.19
N TRP A 137 -9.16 18.40 7.09
CA TRP A 137 -8.97 17.75 5.81
C TRP A 137 -10.30 17.65 5.07
N ARG A 138 -10.28 18.00 3.79
CA ARG A 138 -11.43 17.92 2.89
C ARG A 138 -11.07 17.16 1.63
N ILE A 139 -12.03 16.42 1.09
CA ILE A 139 -11.90 15.70 -0.17
C ILE A 139 -11.94 16.71 -1.31
N CYS A 140 -10.91 16.69 -2.15
CA CYS A 140 -10.70 17.66 -3.22
C CYS A 140 -10.19 16.92 -4.46
N THR A 141 -9.96 17.66 -5.54
CA THR A 141 -9.30 17.15 -6.74
C THR A 141 -8.26 18.17 -7.21
N PHE A 142 -7.05 17.75 -7.51
CA PHE A 142 -5.96 18.60 -8.02
C PHE A 142 -5.01 17.86 -8.95
#